data_AF-A0A4Q2WZ24-F1
#
_entry.id   AF-A0A4Q2WZ24-F1
#
_cell.length_a   1.000
_cell.length_b   1.000
_cell.length_c   1.000
_cell.angle_alpha   90.00
_cell.angle_beta   90.00
_cell.angle_gamma   90.00
#
_symmetry.space_group_name_H-M   'P 1'
#
loop_
_entity.id
_entity.type
_entity.pdbx_description
1 polymer ?
#
loop_
_entity_poly.entity_id
_entity_poly.type
_entity_poly.pdbx_seq_one_letter_code
_entity_poly.pdbx_strand_id
1 'polypeptide(L)'
;MKTILRMALLALVLVAAGSAFARSDVRDGNAMVKPVGEDKYSIDGFQMGKAELFGYVSELKETQALTGVVLKRGGNDEQRRVIGSIARTLQLKAFEQDGGDLKPIDLPAEAPTPAAPPIDQQQPVDPQQPVEPAPEPTPAQ
;
A
#
# COMPACT_ATOMS: atom_id res chain seq x y z
N MET A 1 21.05 52.07 9.93
CA MET A 1 19.72 51.41 9.78
C MET A 1 19.64 50.48 8.55
N LYS A 2 20.22 50.83 7.40
CA LYS A 2 20.16 50.05 6.14
C LYS A 2 20.83 48.64 6.21
N THR A 3 21.82 48.46 7.08
CA THR A 3 22.58 47.20 7.23
C THR A 3 21.88 46.17 8.13
N ILE A 4 21.13 46.63 9.14
CA ILE A 4 20.38 45.75 10.05
C ILE A 4 19.16 45.16 9.33
N LEU A 5 18.52 45.95 8.46
CA LEU A 5 17.40 45.49 7.62
C LEU A 5 17.84 44.42 6.59
N ARG A 6 19.07 44.48 6.08
CA ARG A 6 19.64 43.48 5.17
C ARG A 6 19.98 42.16 5.87
N MET A 7 20.48 42.23 7.11
CA MET A 7 20.74 41.03 7.93
C MET A 7 19.47 40.31 8.34
N ALA A 8 18.40 41.05 8.68
CA ALA A 8 17.10 40.47 9.00
C ALA A 8 16.45 39.76 7.80
N LEU A 9 16.60 40.31 6.59
CA LEU A 9 16.10 39.68 5.36
C LEU A 9 16.89 38.41 4.99
N LEU A 10 18.21 38.37 5.23
CA LEU A 10 19.02 37.17 4.98
C LEU A 10 18.68 36.02 5.94
N ALA A 11 18.40 36.35 7.21
CA ALA A 11 17.97 35.37 8.21
C ALA A 11 16.60 34.76 7.90
N LEU A 12 15.68 35.54 7.32
CA LEU A 12 14.35 35.05 6.92
C LEU A 12 14.42 34.08 5.72
N VAL A 13 15.36 34.28 4.80
CA VAL A 13 15.57 33.40 3.63
C VAL A 13 16.25 32.07 4.03
N LEU A 14 17.16 32.07 5.01
CA LEU A 14 17.78 30.83 5.49
C LEU A 14 16.81 29.93 6.27
N VAL A 15 15.83 30.48 6.96
CA VAL A 15 14.83 29.67 7.71
C VAL A 15 13.83 28.99 6.77
N ALA A 16 13.52 29.59 5.61
CA ALA A 16 12.60 29.00 4.64
C ALA A 16 13.18 27.80 3.86
N ALA A 17 14.50 27.63 3.83
CA ALA A 17 15.17 26.51 3.15
C ALA A 17 15.29 25.24 4.02
N GLY A 18 14.97 25.30 5.31
CA GLY A 18 15.22 24.22 6.28
C GLY A 18 14.06 23.25 6.54
N SER A 19 12.84 23.53 6.07
CA SER A 19 11.63 22.81 6.52
C SER A 19 11.02 21.82 5.52
N ALA A 20 11.68 21.56 4.38
CA ALA A 20 11.12 20.68 3.35
C ALA A 20 11.51 19.20 3.46
N PHE A 21 12.32 18.79 4.45
CA PHE A 21 12.43 17.38 4.82
C PHE A 21 11.26 17.01 5.73
N ALA A 22 10.04 17.00 5.18
CA ALA A 22 8.97 16.20 5.75
C ALA A 22 9.57 14.80 5.97
N ARG A 23 9.57 14.33 7.22
CA ARG A 23 10.12 13.02 7.57
C ARG A 23 9.38 11.98 6.74
N SER A 24 9.97 11.54 5.63
CA SER A 24 9.40 10.49 4.82
C SER A 24 9.16 9.28 5.72
N ASP A 25 7.98 8.70 5.57
CA ASP A 25 7.65 7.39 6.11
C ASP A 25 8.40 6.29 5.31
N VAL A 26 9.20 6.61 4.30
CA VAL A 26 10.26 5.73 3.80
C VAL A 26 11.55 5.95 4.60
N ARG A 27 12.02 4.91 5.30
CA ARG A 27 13.22 4.96 6.15
C ARG A 27 14.04 3.70 6.02
N ASP A 28 15.35 3.85 5.83
CA ASP A 28 16.30 2.74 5.74
C ASP A 28 15.88 1.69 4.69
N GLY A 29 15.29 2.15 3.59
CA GLY A 29 14.75 1.28 2.54
C GLY A 29 13.44 0.57 2.90
N ASN A 30 12.71 1.02 3.93
CA ASN A 30 11.45 0.44 4.37
C ASN A 30 10.31 1.45 4.34
N ALA A 31 9.14 1.04 3.84
CA ALA A 31 7.91 1.82 3.97
C ALA A 31 7.30 1.64 5.37
N MET A 32 7.09 2.74 6.07
CA MET A 32 6.53 2.78 7.42
C MET A 32 5.02 3.00 7.34
N VAL A 33 4.26 1.93 7.56
CA VAL A 33 2.81 1.91 7.44
C VAL A 33 2.17 2.13 8.80
N LYS A 34 1.40 3.19 8.96
CA LYS A 34 0.58 3.45 10.16
C LYS A 34 -0.78 2.77 10.02
N PRO A 35 -1.22 1.96 10.99
CA PRO A 35 -2.61 1.53 11.07
C PRO A 35 -3.48 2.73 11.52
N VAL A 36 -4.59 2.99 10.82
CA VAL A 36 -5.48 4.13 11.12
C VAL A 36 -6.89 3.66 11.53
N GLY A 37 -7.34 2.53 10.98
CA GLY A 37 -8.61 1.86 11.31
C GLY A 37 -8.59 0.45 10.71
N GLU A 38 -9.66 -0.34 10.88
CA GLU A 38 -9.67 -1.77 10.50
C GLU A 38 -9.05 -2.05 9.11
N ASP A 39 -9.49 -1.31 8.09
CA ASP A 39 -9.03 -1.49 6.70
C ASP A 39 -8.33 -0.25 6.13
N LYS A 40 -7.80 0.62 7.00
CA LYS A 40 -7.15 1.87 6.60
C LYS A 40 -5.71 1.94 7.09
N TYR A 41 -4.85 2.36 6.17
CA TYR A 41 -3.41 2.44 6.34
C TYR A 41 -2.95 3.86 6.00
N SER A 42 -1.83 4.29 6.56
CA SER A 42 -1.24 5.56 6.20
C SER A 42 0.27 5.51 6.03
N ILE A 43 0.73 6.10 4.93
CA ILE A 43 2.14 6.36 4.64
C ILE A 43 2.23 7.83 4.23
N ASP A 44 3.19 8.57 4.78
CA ASP A 44 3.40 10.00 4.51
C ASP A 44 2.18 10.88 4.82
N GLY A 45 1.29 10.40 5.70
CA GLY A 45 0.05 11.10 6.08
C GLY A 45 -1.12 10.87 5.13
N PHE A 46 -0.91 10.19 3.99
CA PHE A 46 -2.00 9.79 3.10
C PHE A 46 -2.70 8.56 3.67
N GLN A 47 -4.03 8.58 3.74
CA GLN A 47 -4.81 7.43 4.21
C GLN A 47 -5.38 6.64 3.01
N MET A 48 -5.22 5.33 3.04
CA MET A 48 -5.49 4.45 1.90
C MET A 48 -6.06 3.10 2.35
N GLY A 49 -6.79 2.44 1.45
CA GLY A 49 -7.29 1.07 1.66
C GLY A 49 -6.24 0.02 1.27
N LYS A 50 -6.61 -1.26 1.30
CA LYS A 50 -5.70 -2.39 0.99
C LYS A 50 -5.17 -2.34 -0.44
N ALA A 51 -6.04 -2.06 -1.41
CA ALA A 51 -5.67 -2.04 -2.82
C ALA A 51 -4.78 -0.86 -3.17
N GLU A 52 -5.12 0.32 -2.64
CA GLU A 52 -4.31 1.53 -2.82
C GLU A 52 -2.95 1.41 -2.13
N LEU A 53 -2.91 0.79 -0.94
CA LEU A 53 -1.66 0.48 -0.25
C LEU A 53 -0.76 -0.42 -1.10
N PHE A 54 -1.31 -1.49 -1.70
CA PHE A 54 -0.53 -2.37 -2.56
C PHE A 54 0.07 -1.60 -3.74
N GLY A 55 -0.75 -0.82 -4.45
CA GLY A 55 -0.29 -0.01 -5.59
C GLY A 55 0.81 0.98 -5.18
N TYR A 56 0.60 1.67 -4.06
CA TYR A 56 1.56 2.64 -3.55
C TYR A 56 2.89 2.01 -3.12
N VAL A 57 2.86 0.88 -2.39
CA VAL A 57 4.10 0.16 -2.01
C VAL A 57 4.81 -0.42 -3.23
N SER A 58 4.08 -0.87 -4.25
CA SER A 58 4.67 -1.31 -5.52
C SER A 58 5.40 -0.17 -6.23
N GLU A 59 4.78 1.01 -6.33
CA GLU A 59 5.42 2.19 -6.89
C GLU A 59 6.65 2.60 -6.08
N LEU A 60 6.56 2.61 -4.74
CA LEU A 60 7.70 2.92 -3.88
C LEU A 60 8.84 1.90 -4.02
N LYS A 61 8.54 0.62 -4.22
CA LYS A 61 9.55 -0.40 -4.50
C LYS A 61 10.33 -0.09 -5.77
N GLU A 62 9.64 0.32 -6.84
CA GLU A 62 10.26 0.63 -8.12
C GLU A 62 11.00 1.97 -8.12
N THR A 63 10.42 2.98 -7.47
CA THR A 63 10.92 4.37 -7.50
C THR A 63 11.97 4.66 -6.41
N GLN A 64 11.85 4.02 -5.24
CA GLN A 64 12.70 4.26 -4.07
C GLN A 64 13.47 3.02 -3.60
N ALA A 65 13.48 1.94 -4.39
CA ALA A 65 14.21 0.70 -4.10
C ALA A 65 13.89 0.13 -2.70
N LEU A 66 12.61 0.07 -2.34
CA LEU A 66 12.19 -0.54 -1.08
C LEU A 66 12.69 -1.97 -0.95
N THR A 67 13.12 -2.31 0.25
CA THR A 67 13.55 -3.65 0.68
C THR A 67 12.59 -4.27 1.70
N GLY A 68 11.73 -3.45 2.31
CA GLY A 68 10.78 -3.91 3.31
C GLY A 68 9.59 -2.99 3.54
N VAL A 69 8.61 -3.52 4.27
CA VAL A 69 7.41 -2.84 4.73
C VAL A 69 7.29 -3.08 6.23
N VAL A 70 7.13 -2.01 6.99
CA VAL A 70 7.05 -2.02 8.45
C VAL A 70 5.67 -1.54 8.87
N LEU A 71 4.89 -2.41 9.50
CA LEU A 71 3.66 -2.03 10.20
C LEU A 71 4.01 -1.37 11.53
N LYS A 72 3.65 -0.11 11.72
CA LYS A 72 3.82 0.60 12.99
C LYS A 72 2.90 0.02 14.07
N ARG A 73 3.29 0.23 15.33
CA ARG A 73 2.56 -0.24 16.51
C ARG A 73 1.06 0.10 16.45
N GLY A 74 0.23 -0.82 16.94
CA GLY A 74 -1.23 -0.65 17.02
C GLY A 74 -1.99 -1.35 15.90
N GLY A 75 -1.30 -2.16 15.09
CA GLY A 75 -1.93 -2.97 14.06
C GLY A 75 -2.67 -4.19 14.63
N ASN A 76 -3.82 -4.54 14.04
CA ASN A 76 -4.53 -5.77 14.36
C ASN A 76 -3.99 -6.97 13.52
N ASP A 77 -4.46 -8.18 13.81
CA ASP A 77 -4.01 -9.40 13.10
C ASP A 77 -4.30 -9.37 11.60
N GLU A 78 -5.41 -8.77 11.20
CA GLU A 78 -5.78 -8.64 9.79
C GLU A 78 -4.82 -7.69 9.06
N GLN A 79 -4.45 -6.57 9.68
CA GLN A 79 -3.46 -5.65 9.14
C GLN A 79 -2.09 -6.30 9.03
N ARG A 80 -1.67 -7.10 10.03
CA ARG A 80 -0.44 -7.91 9.93
C ARG A 80 -0.49 -8.85 8.73
N ARG A 81 -1.62 -9.54 8.52
CA ARG A 81 -1.85 -10.41 7.36
C ARG A 81 -1.77 -9.66 6.04
N VAL A 82 -2.39 -8.49 5.94
CA VAL A 82 -2.35 -7.67 4.72
C VAL A 82 -0.93 -7.22 4.42
N ILE A 83 -0.21 -6.66 5.41
CA ILE A 83 1.16 -6.20 5.21
C ILE A 83 2.09 -7.34 4.79
N GLY A 84 2.00 -8.50 5.45
CA GLY A 84 2.81 -9.64 5.07
C GLY A 84 2.46 -10.17 3.67
N SER A 85 1.19 -10.14 3.25
CA SER A 85 0.76 -10.58 1.93
C SER A 85 1.25 -9.64 0.81
N ILE A 86 1.16 -8.33 1.04
CA ILE A 86 1.72 -7.30 0.15
C ILE A 86 3.23 -7.49 0.03
N ALA A 87 3.93 -7.60 1.17
CA ALA A 87 5.37 -7.77 1.19
C ALA A 87 5.80 -9.05 0.45
N ARG A 88 5.12 -10.17 0.68
CA ARG A 88 5.36 -11.43 -0.05
C ARG A 88 5.21 -11.26 -1.55
N THR A 89 4.08 -10.70 -1.99
CA THR A 89 3.77 -10.50 -3.41
C THR A 89 4.82 -9.62 -4.09
N LEU A 90 5.29 -8.57 -3.39
CA LEU A 90 6.29 -7.64 -3.89
C LEU A 90 7.73 -8.09 -3.65
N GLN A 91 7.95 -9.25 -3.01
CA GLN A 91 9.25 -9.79 -2.61
C GLN A 91 10.04 -8.86 -1.68
N LEU A 92 9.33 -8.24 -0.73
CA LEU A 92 9.85 -7.36 0.31
C LEU A 92 9.87 -8.09 1.66
N LYS A 93 10.72 -7.62 2.58
CA LYS A 93 10.68 -8.06 3.97
C LYS A 93 9.48 -7.43 4.70
N ALA A 94 8.83 -8.18 5.58
CA ALA A 94 7.70 -7.68 6.36
C ALA A 94 8.07 -7.63 7.85
N PHE A 95 7.85 -6.49 8.49
CA PHE A 95 8.08 -6.33 9.92
C PHE A 95 6.91 -5.63 10.61
N GLU A 96 6.76 -5.89 11.89
CA GLU A 96 5.94 -5.15 12.82
C GLU A 96 6.85 -4.40 13.78
N GLN A 97 6.56 -3.12 14.02
CA GLN A 97 7.24 -2.32 15.02
C GLN A 97 6.60 -2.58 16.38
N ASP A 98 7.35 -3.25 17.26
CA ASP A 98 6.99 -3.46 18.66
C ASP A 98 7.90 -2.61 19.56
N GLY A 99 7.39 -1.44 19.95
CA GLY A 99 8.19 -0.46 20.69
C GLY A 99 9.38 0.04 19.86
N GLY A 100 10.59 -0.26 20.33
CA GLY A 100 11.85 0.07 19.65
C GLY A 100 12.36 -1.02 18.70
N ASP A 101 11.75 -2.20 18.72
CA ASP A 101 12.21 -3.37 18.00
C ASP A 101 11.37 -3.64 16.74
N LEU A 102 11.97 -4.33 15.78
CA LEU A 102 11.31 -4.80 14.56
C LEU A 102 11.16 -6.32 14.63
N LYS A 103 9.91 -6.78 14.69
CA LYS A 103 9.57 -8.20 14.69
C LYS A 103 9.18 -8.65 13.28
N PRO A 104 9.74 -9.72 12.72
CA PRO A 104 9.30 -10.25 11.43
C PRO A 104 7.83 -10.62 11.43
N ILE A 105 7.11 -10.28 10.36
CA ILE A 105 5.76 -10.80 10.11
C ILE A 105 5.90 -12.06 9.26
N ASP A 106 5.99 -13.20 9.94
CA ASP A 106 5.98 -14.51 9.28
C ASP A 106 4.55 -14.91 8.99
N LEU A 107 4.13 -14.72 7.73
CA LEU A 107 2.91 -15.35 7.26
C LEU A 107 3.19 -16.80 6.87
N PRO A 108 2.30 -17.76 7.20
CA PRO A 108 2.37 -19.09 6.60
C PRO A 108 2.32 -18.93 5.08
N ALA A 109 3.14 -19.68 4.35
CA ALA A 109 3.09 -19.70 2.89
C ALA A 109 1.64 -19.99 2.49
N GLU A 110 0.99 -19.05 1.81
CA GLU A 110 -0.28 -19.37 1.15
C GLU A 110 0.05 -20.43 0.11
N ALA A 111 -0.80 -21.46 0.04
CA ALA A 111 -0.72 -22.44 -1.03
C ALA A 111 -0.68 -21.68 -2.37
N PRO A 112 0.15 -22.11 -3.33
CA PRO A 112 0.30 -21.41 -4.60
C PRO A 112 -1.08 -21.13 -5.18
N THR A 113 -1.36 -19.85 -5.43
CA THR A 113 -2.54 -19.43 -6.19
C THR A 113 -2.54 -20.26 -7.47
N PRO A 114 -3.61 -21.02 -7.77
CA PRO A 114 -3.71 -21.71 -9.05
C PRO A 114 -3.42 -20.69 -10.14
N ALA A 115 -2.49 -21.03 -11.05
CA ALA A 115 -2.18 -20.18 -12.19
C ALA A 115 -3.51 -19.77 -12.83
N ALA A 116 -3.67 -18.47 -13.09
CA ALA A 116 -4.80 -17.98 -13.86
C ALA A 116 -4.91 -18.87 -15.12
N PRO A 117 -6.11 -19.40 -15.44
CA PRO A 117 -6.26 -20.26 -16.61
C PRO A 117 -5.70 -19.50 -17.83
N PRO A 118 -4.93 -20.17 -18.72
CA PRO A 118 -4.35 -19.52 -19.88
C PRO A 118 -5.44 -18.74 -20.64
N ILE A 119 -5.23 -17.44 -20.85
CA ILE A 119 -6.05 -16.61 -21.74
C ILE A 119 -5.68 -16.92 -23.20
N ASP A 120 -5.63 -18.21 -23.55
CA ASP A 120 -5.48 -18.71 -24.92
C ASP A 120 -6.82 -19.26 -25.47
N GLN A 121 -7.91 -19.04 -24.75
CA GLN A 121 -9.26 -19.23 -25.25
C GLN A 121 -10.06 -17.94 -25.10
N GLN A 122 -9.62 -16.88 -25.77
CA GLN A 122 -10.60 -16.04 -26.46
C GLN A 122 -11.25 -16.94 -27.52
N GLN A 123 -12.28 -17.69 -27.15
CA GLN A 123 -13.28 -18.07 -28.12
C GLN A 123 -13.75 -16.74 -28.74
N PRO A 124 -13.71 -16.57 -30.07
CA PRO A 124 -14.45 -15.50 -30.71
C PRO A 124 -15.88 -15.60 -30.19
N VAL A 125 -16.38 -14.52 -29.61
CA VAL A 125 -17.81 -14.35 -29.37
C VAL A 125 -18.49 -14.46 -30.73
N ASP A 126 -18.96 -15.67 -31.06
CA ASP A 126 -19.77 -15.94 -32.23
C ASP A 126 -21.11 -15.21 -32.01
N PRO A 127 -21.55 -14.28 -32.89
CA PRO A 127 -22.78 -13.51 -32.70
C PRO A 127 -24.08 -14.32 -32.80
N GLN A 128 -24.03 -15.65 -32.72
CA GLN A 128 -25.16 -16.53 -32.97
C GLN A 128 -25.27 -17.65 -31.92
N GLN A 129 -25.64 -17.30 -30.69
CA GLN A 129 -26.42 -18.23 -29.87
C GLN A 129 -27.73 -17.55 -29.45
N PRO A 130 -28.90 -18.13 -29.79
CA PRO A 130 -30.19 -17.64 -29.36
C PRO A 130 -30.24 -17.59 -27.83
N VAL A 131 -30.64 -16.46 -27.27
CA VAL A 131 -30.97 -16.35 -25.84
C VAL A 131 -32.16 -17.28 -25.59
N GLU A 132 -31.91 -18.40 -24.92
CA GLU A 132 -32.97 -19.30 -24.49
C GLU A 132 -33.85 -18.54 -23.47
N PRO A 133 -35.18 -18.44 -23.70
CA PRO A 133 -36.03 -17.66 -22.81
C PRO A 133 -36.12 -18.33 -21.44
N ALA A 134 -35.92 -17.53 -20.39
CA ALA A 134 -36.07 -17.96 -19.00
C ALA A 134 -37.47 -18.56 -18.77
N PRO A 135 -37.60 -19.67 -18.01
CA PRO A 135 -38.90 -20.25 -17.71
C PRO A 135 -39.73 -19.29 -16.84
N GLU A 136 -40.95 -19.02 -17.31
CA GLU A 136 -41.99 -18.25 -16.60
C GLU A 136 -42.28 -18.85 -15.22
N PRO A 137 -42.45 -18.03 -14.16
CA PRO A 137 -42.91 -18.52 -12.87
C PRO A 137 -44.39 -18.89 -12.96
N THR A 138 -44.70 -20.16 -12.69
CA THR A 138 -46.06 -20.69 -12.60
C THR A 138 -46.88 -19.95 -11.52
N PRO A 139 -48.11 -19.48 -11.80
CA PRO A 139 -48.97 -18.94 -10.75
C PRO A 139 -49.45 -20.07 -9.85
N ALA A 140 -49.28 -19.89 -8.53
CA ALA A 140 -49.90 -20.75 -7.53
C ALA A 140 -51.43 -20.65 -7.63
N GLN A 141 -52.11 -21.80 -7.52
CA GLN A 141 -53.58 -21.90 -7.49
C GLN A 141 -54.15 -21.34 -6.19
#